data_AF-A0A8H9HYV5-F1
#
_entry.id   AF-A0A8H9HYV5-F1
#
_cell.length_a   1.000
_cell.length_b   1.000
_cell.length_c   1.000
_cell.angle_alpha   90.00
_cell.angle_beta   90.00
_cell.angle_gamma   90.00
#
_symmetry.space_group_name_H-M   'P 1'
#
loop_
_entity.id
_entity.type
_entity.pdbx_description
1 polymer ?
#
loop_
_entity_poly.entity_id
_entity_poly.type
_entity_poly.pdbx_seq_one_letter_code
_entity_poly.pdbx_strand_id
1 'polypeptide(L)'
;MSEHSEPYEVLAFPMLDADGVTIWQKYGGRTVEGYYYDGWHKIEPGDPRYDELLPQARENPQDDDDDEDDLDDLDDDGPTVHPETLAMLMDMQRRTTERGEQH
;
A
#
# COMPACT_ATOMS: atom_id res chain seq x y z
N MET A 1 -18.45 -26.06 24.78
CA MET A 1 -18.27 -24.66 24.36
C MET A 1 -16.89 -24.61 23.74
N SER A 2 -16.81 -24.75 22.41
CA SER A 2 -15.54 -24.59 21.72
C SER A 2 -15.31 -23.10 21.64
N GLU A 3 -14.36 -22.61 22.42
CA GLU A 3 -13.79 -21.30 22.27
C GLU A 3 -13.16 -21.27 20.87
N HIS A 4 -13.95 -20.86 19.88
CA HIS A 4 -13.43 -20.43 18.58
C HIS A 4 -12.70 -19.11 18.85
N SER A 5 -11.52 -19.19 19.47
CA SER A 5 -10.49 -18.19 19.27
C SER A 5 -10.19 -18.24 17.79
N GLU A 6 -10.87 -17.38 17.02
CA GLU A 6 -10.48 -17.08 15.66
C GLU A 6 -8.96 -16.83 15.72
N PRO A 7 -8.14 -17.64 15.02
CA PRO A 7 -6.71 -17.53 15.18
C PRO A 7 -6.33 -16.13 14.69
N TYR A 8 -5.87 -15.29 15.62
CA TYR A 8 -5.06 -14.13 15.28
C TYR A 8 -3.85 -14.70 14.53
N GLU A 9 -3.92 -14.78 13.20
CA GLU A 9 -2.77 -15.19 12.42
C GLU A 9 -1.83 -13.98 12.42
N VAL A 10 -0.76 -14.10 13.20
CA VAL A 10 0.34 -13.14 13.17
C VAL A 10 0.96 -13.28 11.79
N LEU A 11 0.77 -12.27 10.94
CA LEU A 11 1.16 -12.33 9.53
C LEU A 11 2.61 -11.90 9.31
N ALA A 12 3.21 -11.16 10.25
CA ALA A 12 4.59 -10.70 10.15
C ALA A 12 5.28 -10.69 11.52
N PHE A 13 6.61 -10.62 11.49
CA PHE A 13 7.43 -10.43 12.67
C PHE A 13 7.07 -9.11 13.37
N PRO A 14 7.06 -9.08 14.72
CA PRO A 14 6.87 -7.82 15.45
C PRO A 14 7.98 -6.83 15.08
N MET A 15 7.64 -5.55 15.02
CA MET A 15 8.54 -4.47 14.66
C MET A 15 8.66 -3.49 15.82
N LEU A 16 9.86 -2.96 16.05
CA LEU A 16 10.06 -1.89 17.02
C LEU A 16 9.89 -0.54 16.33
N ASP A 17 8.98 0.27 16.85
CA ASP A 17 8.73 1.64 16.40
C ASP A 17 9.95 2.55 16.63
N ALA A 18 9.98 3.70 15.94
CA ALA A 18 11.02 4.73 16.07
C ALA A 18 11.18 5.27 17.49
N ASP A 19 10.13 5.23 18.33
CA ASP A 19 10.22 5.55 19.75
C ASP A 19 11.16 4.59 20.52
N GLY A 20 11.52 3.45 19.94
CA GLY A 20 12.37 2.42 20.55
C GLY A 20 11.67 1.65 21.69
N VAL A 21 10.38 1.91 21.88
CA VAL A 21 9.57 1.39 22.98
C VAL A 21 8.27 0.80 22.45
N THR A 22 7.61 1.40 21.47
CA THR A 22 6.37 0.83 20.93
C THR A 22 6.67 -0.38 20.04
N ILE A 23 5.89 -1.46 20.15
CA ILE A 23 5.99 -2.63 19.27
C ILE A 23 4.75 -2.69 18.38
N TRP A 24 4.97 -2.84 17.07
CA TRP A 24 3.92 -3.07 16.10
C TRP A 24 3.88 -4.53 15.69
N GLN A 25 2.72 -5.17 15.83
CA GLN A 25 2.51 -6.54 15.37
C GLN A 25 1.48 -6.56 14.24
N LYS A 26 1.90 -7.00 13.06
CA LYS A 26 0.97 -7.22 11.94
C LYS A 26 0.11 -8.43 12.22
N TYR A 27 -1.20 -8.21 12.20
CA TYR A 27 -2.18 -9.28 12.26
C TYR A 27 -3.03 -9.24 11.01
N GLY A 28 -3.62 -10.37 10.71
CA GLY A 28 -4.63 -10.44 9.69
C GLY A 28 -5.07 -11.87 9.52
N GLY A 29 -5.99 -12.06 8.60
CA GLY A 29 -6.56 -13.36 8.38
C GLY A 29 -7.76 -13.24 7.47
N ARG A 30 -8.52 -14.32 7.46
CA ARG A 30 -9.71 -14.45 6.64
C ARG A 30 -10.89 -14.77 7.52
N THR A 31 -11.94 -13.96 7.43
CA THR A 31 -13.20 -14.26 8.12
C THR A 31 -13.84 -15.51 7.52
N VAL A 32 -14.74 -16.15 8.27
CA VAL A 32 -15.49 -17.33 7.80
C VAL A 32 -16.29 -17.03 6.52
N GLU A 33 -16.73 -15.78 6.35
CA GLU A 33 -17.45 -15.29 5.18
C GLU A 33 -16.53 -15.03 3.97
N GLY A 34 -15.21 -15.13 4.17
CA GLY A 34 -14.20 -15.03 3.12
C GLY A 34 -13.62 -13.64 2.91
N TYR A 35 -13.92 -12.68 3.79
CA TYR A 35 -13.30 -11.36 3.75
C TYR A 35 -11.89 -11.42 4.34
N TYR A 36 -10.94 -10.84 3.63
CA TYR A 36 -9.60 -10.63 4.16
C TYR A 36 -9.58 -9.38 5.02
N TYR A 37 -8.91 -9.47 6.15
CA TYR A 37 -8.58 -8.32 6.96
C TYR A 37 -7.11 -8.40 7.33
N ASP A 38 -6.46 -7.25 7.32
CA ASP A 38 -5.13 -7.06 7.86
C ASP A 38 -5.12 -5.77 8.67
N GLY A 39 -4.21 -5.71 9.64
CA GLY A 39 -4.09 -4.58 10.53
C GLY A 39 -2.81 -4.64 11.33
N TRP A 40 -2.53 -3.52 11.99
CA TRP A 40 -1.38 -3.37 12.87
C TRP A 40 -1.87 -3.22 14.30
N HIS A 41 -1.35 -4.06 15.19
CA HIS A 41 -1.67 -4.01 16.60
C HIS A 41 -0.52 -3.32 17.35
N LYS A 42 -0.82 -2.21 18.00
CA LYS A 42 0.13 -1.48 18.84
C LYS A 42 0.24 -2.15 20.20
N ILE A 43 1.46 -2.50 20.61
CA ILE A 43 1.76 -3.11 21.90
C ILE A 43 2.69 -2.15 22.67
N GLU A 44 2.19 -1.68 23.80
CA GLU A 44 2.88 -0.70 24.66
C GLU A 44 3.47 -1.38 25.90
N PRO A 45 4.51 -0.78 26.51
CA PRO A 45 5.06 -1.26 27.77
C PRO A 45 3.98 -1.26 28.85
N GLY A 46 3.66 -2.47 29.36
CA GLY A 46 2.52 -2.71 30.24
C GLY A 46 1.64 -3.86 29.77
N ASP A 47 1.74 -4.24 28.50
CA ASP A 47 1.11 -5.45 27.98
C ASP A 47 1.89 -6.70 28.40
N PRO A 48 1.24 -7.80 28.85
CA PRO A 48 1.95 -9.00 29.29
C PRO A 48 2.79 -9.68 28.20
N ARG A 49 2.49 -9.42 26.92
CA ARG A 49 3.24 -9.94 25.78
C ARG A 49 4.38 -9.01 25.33
N TYR A 50 4.47 -7.82 25.91
CA TYR A 50 5.45 -6.82 25.52
C TYR A 50 6.88 -7.34 25.70
N ASP A 51 7.21 -7.83 26.89
CA ASP A 51 8.56 -8.35 27.20
C ASP A 51 8.95 -9.57 26.34
N GLU A 52 7.98 -10.36 25.90
CA GLU A 52 8.22 -11.52 25.02
C GLU A 52 8.52 -11.08 23.59
N LEU A 53 7.82 -10.06 23.10
CA LEU A 53 7.93 -9.57 21.72
C LEU A 53 9.04 -8.53 21.56
N LEU A 54 9.45 -7.84 22.61
CA LEU A 54 10.49 -6.81 22.60
C LEU A 54 11.82 -7.29 22.00
N PRO A 55 12.40 -8.44 22.37
CA PRO A 55 13.64 -8.90 21.76
C PRO A 55 13.50 -9.14 20.26
N GLN A 56 12.36 -9.68 19.81
CA GLN A 56 12.09 -9.96 18.39
C GLN A 56 11.89 -8.65 17.61
N ALA A 57 11.15 -7.70 18.19
CA ALA A 57 10.93 -6.38 17.62
C ALA A 57 12.25 -5.61 17.44
N ARG A 58 13.20 -5.76 18.36
CA ARG A 58 14.54 -5.14 18.26
C ARG A 58 15.40 -5.71 17.14
N GLU A 59 15.12 -6.94 16.68
CA GLU A 59 15.79 -7.52 15.51
C GLU A 59 15.20 -7.02 14.18
N ASN A 60 14.01 -6.40 14.24
CA ASN A 60 13.30 -5.84 13.09
C ASN A 60 12.79 -4.43 13.42
N PRO A 61 13.69 -3.44 13.63
CA PRO A 61 13.25 -2.06 13.79
C PRO A 61 12.45 -1.63 12.55
N GLN A 62 11.44 -0.79 12.75
CA GLN A 62 10.77 -0.12 11.65
C GLN A 62 11.83 0.77 10.98
N ASP A 63 12.32 0.35 9.82
CA ASP A 63 13.05 1.25 8.93
C ASP A 63 12.06 2.37 8.56
N ASP A 64 12.45 3.62 8.78
CA ASP A 64 11.72 4.81 8.34
C ASP A 64 11.55 4.87 6.80
N ASP A 65 12.02 3.87 6.04
CA ASP A 65 11.85 3.69 4.59
C ASP A 65 10.42 3.28 4.15
N ASP A 66 9.38 3.60 4.95
CA ASP A 66 7.98 3.66 4.46
C ASP A 66 7.56 5.12 4.16
N ASP A 67 8.52 6.07 4.14
CA ASP A 67 8.36 7.35 3.48
C ASP A 67 8.90 7.27 2.04
N GLU A 68 7.97 7.03 1.10
CA GLU A 68 7.96 7.63 -0.25
C GLU A 68 8.69 6.96 -1.45
N ASP A 69 9.38 5.82 -1.34
CA ASP A 69 10.05 5.20 -2.52
C ASP A 69 9.17 4.33 -3.46
N ASP A 70 7.85 4.46 -3.40
CA ASP A 70 6.92 3.89 -4.41
C ASP A 70 5.80 4.87 -4.82
N LEU A 71 5.96 6.18 -4.58
CA LEU A 71 5.09 7.20 -5.18
C LEU A 71 5.84 8.23 -6.05
N ASP A 72 7.16 8.12 -6.21
CA ASP A 72 7.92 8.91 -7.19
C ASP A 72 8.01 8.23 -8.58
N ASP A 73 7.12 7.26 -8.87
CA ASP A 73 6.77 6.83 -10.25
C ASP A 73 5.33 7.25 -10.64
N LEU A 74 4.75 8.22 -9.92
CA LEU A 74 3.87 9.18 -10.58
C LEU A 74 4.75 10.16 -11.34
N ASP A 75 5.36 9.64 -12.41
CA ASP A 75 5.80 10.44 -13.54
C ASP A 75 4.73 11.51 -13.76
N ASP A 76 5.18 12.74 -13.55
CA ASP A 76 4.70 13.95 -14.20
C ASP A 76 4.81 13.82 -15.72
N ASP A 77 4.20 12.78 -16.29
CA ASP A 77 3.90 12.68 -17.71
C ASP A 77 2.39 12.85 -17.82
N GLY A 78 1.94 14.09 -17.59
CA GLY A 78 0.75 14.56 -18.30
C GLY A 78 0.90 14.09 -19.74
N PRO A 79 -0.10 13.39 -20.31
CA PRO A 79 0.12 12.42 -21.38
C PRO A 79 1.07 13.01 -22.40
N THR A 80 2.28 12.45 -22.54
CA THR A 80 3.22 12.83 -23.60
C THR A 80 2.54 12.48 -24.91
N VAL A 81 1.75 13.44 -25.40
CA VAL A 81 1.21 13.44 -26.74
C VAL A 81 2.42 13.72 -27.60
N HIS A 82 3.08 12.65 -28.05
CA HIS A 82 4.16 12.74 -29.01
C HIS A 82 3.78 13.73 -30.12
N PRO A 83 4.69 14.58 -30.61
CA PRO A 83 4.37 15.57 -31.64
C PRO A 83 3.74 14.91 -32.89
N GLU A 84 4.03 13.63 -33.13
CA GLU A 84 3.44 12.82 -34.18
C GLU A 84 1.95 12.50 -33.96
N THR A 85 1.50 12.22 -32.72
CA THR A 85 0.07 12.01 -32.42
C THR A 85 -0.73 13.31 -32.51
N LEU A 86 -0.13 14.45 -32.13
CA LEU A 86 -0.76 15.76 -32.33
C LEU A 86 -0.88 16.11 -33.82
N ALA A 87 0.16 15.81 -34.62
CA ALA A 87 0.13 16.02 -36.07
C ALA A 87 -0.93 15.14 -36.75
N MET A 88 -1.05 13.86 -36.37
CA MET A 88 -2.11 12.99 -36.86
C MET A 88 -3.50 13.47 -36.44
N LEU A 89 -3.66 13.99 -35.21
CA LEU A 89 -4.93 14.50 -34.73
C LEU A 89 -5.37 15.77 -35.48
N MET A 90 -4.43 16.71 -35.72
CA MET A 90 -4.69 17.92 -36.51
C MET A 90 -5.00 17.60 -37.97
N ASP A 91 -4.32 16.60 -38.53
CA ASP A 91 -4.54 16.13 -39.89
C ASP A 91 -5.89 15.39 -40.03
N MET A 92 -6.27 14.56 -39.07
CA MET A 92 -7.62 13.97 -39.01
C MET A 92 -8.70 15.06 -38.89
N GLN A 93 -8.50 16.07 -38.04
CA GLN A 93 -9.46 17.17 -37.90
C GLN A 93 -9.63 17.94 -39.22
N ARG A 94 -8.54 18.23 -39.95
CA ARG A 94 -8.61 18.85 -41.29
C ARG A 94 -9.38 17.98 -42.28
N ARG A 95 -9.05 16.69 -42.37
CA ARG A 95 -9.77 15.74 -43.25
C ARG A 95 -11.26 15.65 -42.92
N THR A 96 -11.64 15.76 -41.64
CA THR A 96 -13.05 15.74 -41.24
C THR A 96 -13.79 17.03 -41.59
N THR A 97 -13.13 18.19 -41.50
CA THR A 97 -13.69 19.48 -41.92
C THR A 97 -13.87 19.52 -43.45
N GLU A 98 -12.89 19.06 -44.22
CA GLU A 98 -12.95 19.03 -45.68
C GLU A 98 -13.99 18.02 -46.22
N ARG A 99 -14.36 16.99 -45.44
CA ARG A 99 -15.41 16.03 -45.79
C ARG A 99 -16.83 16.54 -45.49
N GLY A 100 -16.96 17.61 -44.70
CA GLY A 100 -18.24 18.29 -44.45
C GLY A 100 -18.59 19.35 -45.51
N GLU A 101 -17.66 19.71 -46.39
CA GLU A 101 -17.84 20.75 -47.42
C GLU A 101 -17.85 20.21 -48.86
N GLN A 102 -18.02 18.90 -49.05
CA GLN A 102 -18.32 18.31 -50.35
C GLN A 102 -19.76 17.81 -50.31
N HIS A 103 -20.64 18.69 -50.80
CA HIS A 103 -22.00 18.42 -51.23
C HIS A 103 -22.01 17.34 -52.33
#